data_AF-A0A0B4GWE1-F1
#
_entry.id   AF-A0A0B4GWE1-F1
#
_cell.length_a   1.000
_cell.length_b   1.000
_cell.length_c   1.000
_cell.angle_alpha   90.00
_cell.angle_beta   90.00
_cell.angle_gamma   90.00
#
_symmetry.space_group_name_H-M   'P 1'
#
loop_
_entity.id
_entity.type
_entity.pdbx_description
1 polymer ?
#
loop_
_entity_poly.entity_id
_entity_poly.type
_entity_poly.pdbx_seq_one_letter_code
_entity_poly.pdbx_strand_id
1 'polypeptide(L)'
;MWSWALLIQPLLWWRLAHSSQHHVIDSPSPNNESSPSSISTSLFADLERLSRLVDVSYCIGSTGVHKPFQCLSRCKEFPGLSLAMTWSTGFLMGDSCGYIAVDHGSKWMENQDGGVSGERNGAIIVAFRGTYSIANTVVDLGTIPQEYVPYPAPDDDDSDFLENYRRKCDNCTVHMGFLHSWRMARGTVVPELKALRKKYPSYKIQLVGHSLGGAVACLAALELKLSLGWDNLVVTTFGEPRVGNYQLAHYIDKAFQLDGTTNLEHRTYRRVTHNNDPVPLLPLEEWGYSPHGGEIYISKQELQPTEEDIRSCVGDSDPECSAGAETSLLEDMRRLLHFASASPSIEEYIVARTLPTRLKIWQLFFAHRDYFWRLGLCVPGGDPANWGRGWSGGIESEEL
;
A
#
# COMPACT_ATOMS: atom_id res chain seq x y z
N MET A 1 -41.88 40.27 -4.48
CA MET A 1 -43.01 39.41 -4.89
C MET A 1 -43.05 39.31 -6.40
N TRP A 2 -42.30 38.41 -7.04
CA TRP A 2 -42.61 37.89 -8.39
C TRP A 2 -42.06 36.46 -8.46
N SER A 3 -42.85 35.58 -9.05
CA SER A 3 -42.82 34.14 -8.84
C SER A 3 -42.95 33.44 -10.20
N TRP A 4 -42.19 32.36 -10.35
CA TRP A 4 -42.31 31.20 -11.25
C TRP A 4 -42.08 31.26 -12.77
N ALA A 5 -41.29 30.25 -13.17
CA ALA A 5 -41.34 29.46 -14.40
C ALA A 5 -40.74 30.06 -15.69
N LEU A 6 -39.55 29.58 -16.05
CA LEU A 6 -39.21 29.01 -17.36
C LEU A 6 -37.70 28.66 -17.38
N LEU A 7 -37.37 27.37 -17.55
CA LEU A 7 -36.42 26.86 -18.55
C LEU A 7 -36.03 25.41 -18.21
N ILE A 8 -36.72 24.50 -18.89
CA ILE A 8 -36.43 23.07 -18.98
C ILE A 8 -35.60 22.86 -20.26
N GLN A 9 -34.39 22.27 -20.10
CA GLN A 9 -33.57 21.48 -21.05
C GLN A 9 -33.14 22.06 -22.42
N PRO A 10 -31.90 21.78 -22.92
CA PRO A 10 -31.46 20.42 -23.27
C PRO A 10 -29.97 20.06 -23.03
N LEU A 11 -29.74 18.92 -22.38
CA LEU A 11 -28.45 18.18 -22.37
C LEU A 11 -28.74 16.73 -22.80
N LEU A 12 -29.16 16.55 -24.05
CA LEU A 12 -29.46 15.22 -24.60
C LEU A 12 -28.97 15.07 -26.04
N TRP A 13 -27.87 15.72 -26.41
CA TRP A 13 -27.32 15.63 -27.78
C TRP A 13 -25.81 15.33 -27.83
N TRP A 14 -25.16 15.08 -26.69
CA TRP A 14 -23.71 14.77 -26.65
C TRP A 14 -23.38 13.28 -26.49
N ARG A 15 -24.38 12.41 -26.26
CA ARG A 15 -24.19 10.96 -26.07
C ARG A 15 -24.34 10.08 -27.33
N LEU A 16 -24.41 10.66 -28.53
CA LEU A 16 -24.64 9.91 -29.78
C LEU A 16 -23.57 10.08 -30.86
N ALA A 17 -22.36 10.59 -30.53
CA ALA A 17 -21.33 10.86 -31.54
C ALA A 17 -20.03 10.03 -31.44
N HIS A 18 -19.91 9.07 -30.52
CA HIS A 18 -18.72 8.20 -30.43
C HIS A 18 -19.09 6.71 -30.25
N SER A 19 -19.94 6.21 -31.14
CA SER A 19 -20.05 4.78 -31.41
C SER A 19 -18.88 4.37 -32.29
N SER A 20 -17.85 3.75 -31.70
CA SER A 20 -16.79 3.11 -32.48
C SER A 20 -17.16 1.65 -32.72
N GLN A 21 -17.19 1.31 -34.00
CA GLN A 21 -17.67 0.05 -34.55
C GLN A 21 -16.85 -1.16 -34.08
N HIS A 22 -17.54 -2.22 -33.68
CA HIS A 22 -17.00 -3.56 -33.53
C HIS A 22 -16.52 -4.10 -34.88
N HIS A 23 -15.22 -4.39 -35.00
CA HIS A 23 -14.71 -5.31 -36.02
C HIS A 23 -14.38 -6.64 -35.35
N VAL A 24 -15.25 -7.63 -35.59
CA VAL A 24 -15.01 -9.03 -35.28
C VAL A 24 -14.09 -9.59 -36.37
N ILE A 25 -12.90 -10.03 -35.99
CA ILE A 25 -12.04 -10.87 -36.83
C ILE A 25 -11.99 -12.24 -36.15
N ASP A 26 -12.64 -13.21 -36.80
CA ASP A 26 -12.63 -14.62 -36.43
C ASP A 26 -11.28 -15.25 -36.82
N SER A 27 -10.59 -15.91 -35.89
CA SER A 27 -9.50 -16.88 -36.13
C SER A 27 -9.12 -17.64 -34.85
N PRO A 28 -8.58 -18.87 -34.95
CA PRO A 28 -9.05 -20.03 -34.19
C PRO A 28 -8.39 -20.22 -32.82
N SER A 29 -9.14 -20.85 -31.92
CA SER A 29 -8.73 -21.26 -30.57
C SER A 29 -7.45 -22.11 -30.57
N PRO A 30 -6.47 -21.79 -29.71
CA PRO A 30 -5.61 -22.79 -29.13
C PRO A 30 -6.09 -23.12 -27.71
N ASN A 31 -6.40 -24.39 -27.49
CA ASN A 31 -6.42 -24.95 -26.15
C ASN A 31 -5.08 -24.63 -25.47
N ASN A 32 -5.10 -23.77 -24.47
CA ASN A 32 -4.03 -23.69 -23.50
C ASN A 32 -4.72 -23.67 -22.14
N GLU A 33 -4.62 -24.80 -21.43
CA GLU A 33 -4.92 -24.86 -20.01
C GLU A 33 -4.07 -23.78 -19.32
N SER A 34 -4.68 -22.64 -19.02
CA SER A 34 -4.05 -21.59 -18.23
C SER A 34 -3.99 -22.11 -16.80
N SER A 35 -2.91 -22.83 -16.48
CA SER A 35 -2.49 -23.05 -15.10
C SER A 35 -2.53 -21.69 -14.38
N PRO A 36 -3.22 -21.57 -13.23
CA PRO A 36 -3.21 -20.32 -12.48
C PRO A 36 -1.76 -19.95 -12.20
N SER A 37 -1.36 -18.75 -12.66
CA SER A 37 0.03 -18.30 -12.59
C SER A 37 0.40 -17.94 -11.15
N SER A 38 0.67 -18.97 -10.34
CA SER A 38 1.18 -18.85 -8.98
C SER A 38 2.54 -18.18 -8.96
N ILE A 39 2.84 -17.39 -7.94
CA ILE A 39 4.15 -16.75 -7.80
C ILE A 39 5.25 -17.73 -7.37
N SER A 40 6.52 -17.37 -7.58
CA SER A 40 7.65 -18.16 -7.06
C SER A 40 7.68 -18.21 -5.52
N THR A 41 8.15 -19.35 -4.97
CA THR A 41 8.38 -19.53 -3.53
C THR A 41 9.31 -18.45 -2.95
N SER A 42 10.29 -17.99 -3.72
CA SER A 42 11.19 -16.90 -3.32
C SER A 42 10.46 -15.57 -3.14
N LEU A 43 9.56 -15.23 -4.08
CA LEU A 43 8.77 -14.01 -3.98
C LEU A 43 7.79 -14.11 -2.81
N PHE A 44 7.09 -15.24 -2.67
CA PHE A 44 6.18 -15.48 -1.54
C PHE A 44 6.89 -15.28 -0.19
N ALA A 45 8.04 -15.93 0.01
CA ALA A 45 8.80 -15.83 1.25
C ALA A 45 9.33 -14.40 1.52
N ASP A 46 9.66 -13.64 0.47
CA ASP A 46 10.07 -12.24 0.61
C ASP A 46 8.88 -11.35 1.01
N LEU A 47 7.72 -11.51 0.39
CA LEU A 47 6.50 -10.77 0.74
C LEU A 47 6.03 -11.09 2.17
N GLU A 48 6.05 -12.37 2.56
CA GLU A 48 5.66 -12.82 3.91
C GLU A 48 6.67 -12.39 4.99
N ARG A 49 7.95 -12.25 4.64
CA ARG A 49 8.96 -11.62 5.51
C ARG A 49 8.67 -10.13 5.70
N LEU A 50 8.35 -9.42 4.62
CA LEU A 50 8.15 -7.98 4.63
C LEU A 50 6.85 -7.58 5.34
N SER A 51 5.80 -8.39 5.27
CA SER A 51 4.57 -8.16 6.02
C SER A 51 4.83 -8.16 7.54
N ARG A 52 5.67 -9.07 8.03
CA ARG A 52 6.09 -9.09 9.44
C ARG A 52 7.00 -7.92 9.82
N LEU A 53 7.89 -7.49 8.92
CA LEU A 53 8.73 -6.31 9.15
C LEU A 53 7.92 -5.02 9.21
N VAL A 54 6.92 -4.85 8.34
CA VAL A 54 6.05 -3.68 8.38
C VAL A 54 5.13 -3.70 9.60
N ASP A 55 4.70 -4.88 10.08
CA ASP A 55 3.92 -4.99 11.32
C ASP A 55 4.69 -4.44 12.54
N VAL A 56 6.00 -4.66 12.62
CA VAL A 56 6.85 -4.10 13.68
C VAL A 56 6.76 -2.56 13.76
N SER A 57 6.48 -1.88 12.65
CA SER A 57 6.31 -0.42 12.64
C SER A 57 5.16 0.05 13.53
N TYR A 58 4.15 -0.80 13.78
CA TYR A 58 3.02 -0.52 14.68
C TYR A 58 3.40 -0.51 16.16
N CYS A 59 4.63 -0.89 16.51
CA CYS A 59 5.16 -0.65 17.85
C CYS A 59 5.62 0.81 18.05
N ILE A 60 5.84 1.57 16.97
CA ILE A 60 6.25 2.97 17.05
C ILE A 60 5.06 3.84 17.44
N GLY A 61 5.23 4.65 18.49
CA GLY A 61 4.15 5.43 19.13
C GLY A 61 3.39 4.67 20.23
N SER A 62 3.74 3.41 20.51
CA SER A 62 3.21 2.63 21.64
C SER A 62 4.34 2.13 22.54
N THR A 63 4.75 0.86 22.39
CA THR A 63 5.81 0.24 23.22
C THR A 63 7.23 0.52 22.70
N GLY A 64 7.34 0.94 21.44
CA GLY A 64 8.58 1.28 20.77
C GLY A 64 9.35 0.10 20.19
N VAL A 65 10.38 0.43 19.42
CA VAL A 65 11.40 -0.50 18.92
C VAL A 65 12.74 0.04 19.41
N HIS A 66 13.57 -0.83 19.98
CA HIS A 66 14.79 -0.49 20.70
C HIS A 66 16.00 -1.21 20.11
N LYS A 67 17.20 -0.67 20.33
CA LYS A 67 18.45 -1.34 19.92
C LYS A 67 18.67 -2.63 20.74
N PRO A 68 19.27 -3.70 20.17
CA PRO A 68 19.74 -3.82 18.79
C PRO A 68 18.60 -3.94 17.79
N PHE A 69 17.55 -4.74 18.00
CA PHE A 69 16.28 -4.66 17.27
C PHE A 69 15.24 -5.43 18.11
N GLN A 70 14.69 -4.75 19.11
CA GLN A 70 13.85 -5.33 20.15
C GLN A 70 12.51 -4.60 20.22
N CYS A 71 11.42 -5.35 20.29
CA CYS A 71 10.08 -4.81 20.46
C CYS A 71 9.16 -5.87 21.07
N LEU A 72 7.95 -5.46 21.47
CA LEU A 72 6.93 -6.37 21.98
C LEU A 72 6.44 -7.37 20.93
N SER A 73 6.37 -6.94 19.66
CA SER A 73 5.87 -7.74 18.53
C SER A 73 6.93 -8.76 18.03
N ARG A 74 7.18 -8.80 16.72
CA ARG A 74 7.91 -9.85 16.02
C ARG A 74 9.42 -9.63 15.89
N CYS A 75 10.01 -8.65 16.56
CA CYS A 75 11.44 -8.33 16.40
C CYS A 75 12.38 -9.53 16.66
N LYS A 76 11.97 -10.46 17.53
CA LYS A 76 12.74 -11.70 17.81
C LYS A 76 12.86 -12.63 16.60
N GLU A 77 11.99 -12.53 15.61
CA GLU A 77 12.06 -13.28 14.35
C GLU A 77 13.19 -12.77 13.42
N PHE A 78 13.82 -11.65 13.76
CA PHE A 78 14.80 -10.95 12.93
C PHE A 78 16.15 -10.75 13.63
N PRO A 79 16.86 -11.83 14.02
CA PRO A 79 18.11 -11.72 14.80
C PRO A 79 19.26 -11.04 14.03
N GLY A 80 19.21 -11.02 12.70
CA GLY A 80 20.20 -10.35 11.84
C GLY A 80 19.97 -8.84 11.67
N LEU A 81 18.90 -8.28 12.23
CA LEU A 81 18.57 -6.86 12.10
C LEU A 81 19.15 -6.03 13.26
N SER A 82 19.54 -4.80 12.93
CA SER A 82 19.90 -3.78 13.91
C SER A 82 19.23 -2.44 13.59
N LEU A 83 18.52 -1.88 14.56
CA LEU A 83 17.86 -0.59 14.55
C LEU A 83 18.89 0.54 14.43
N ALA A 84 18.77 1.32 13.36
CA ALA A 84 19.49 2.56 13.19
C ALA A 84 18.77 3.70 13.93
N MET A 85 17.48 3.90 13.60
CA MET A 85 16.65 4.94 14.20
C MET A 85 15.15 4.60 14.15
N THR A 86 14.36 5.32 14.95
CA THR A 86 12.91 5.41 14.85
C THR A 86 12.51 6.87 14.66
N TRP A 87 11.34 7.12 14.08
CA TRP A 87 10.76 8.47 14.04
C TRP A 87 9.26 8.44 14.30
N SER A 88 8.76 9.55 14.84
CA SER A 88 7.35 9.82 15.08
C SER A 88 7.17 11.33 15.00
N THR A 89 6.42 11.84 14.01
CA THR A 89 6.36 13.29 13.72
C THR A 89 5.28 14.07 14.46
N GLY A 90 4.49 13.46 15.37
CA GLY A 90 3.49 14.20 16.14
C GLY A 90 2.36 13.35 16.75
N PHE A 91 1.27 14.03 17.13
CA PHE A 91 0.01 13.50 17.68
C PHE A 91 -1.20 13.87 16.78
N LEU A 92 -0.96 14.34 15.54
CA LEU A 92 -1.97 14.91 14.63
C LEU A 92 -2.20 14.00 13.41
N MET A 93 -3.25 14.28 12.62
CA MET A 93 -3.61 13.48 11.42
C MET A 93 -2.59 13.50 10.25
N GLY A 94 -1.37 14.01 10.47
CA GLY A 94 -0.22 14.00 9.54
C GLY A 94 0.99 13.22 10.07
N ASP A 95 0.80 12.37 11.08
CA ASP A 95 1.87 11.63 11.73
C ASP A 95 2.51 10.59 10.80
N SER A 96 3.76 10.80 10.41
CA SER A 96 4.61 9.75 9.87
C SER A 96 5.35 9.09 11.01
N CYS A 97 5.14 7.77 11.14
CA CYS A 97 5.85 6.93 12.09
C CYS A 97 6.60 5.83 11.34
N GLY A 98 7.75 5.44 11.86
CA GLY A 98 8.48 4.32 11.29
C GLY A 98 9.84 4.08 11.92
N TYR A 99 10.59 3.19 11.28
CA TYR A 99 11.96 2.87 11.70
C TYR A 99 12.87 2.60 10.51
N ILE A 100 14.18 2.79 10.74
CA ILE A 100 15.24 2.34 9.84
C ILE A 100 16.03 1.25 10.56
N ALA A 101 16.19 0.11 9.91
CA ALA A 101 17.00 -1.00 10.40
C ALA A 101 17.98 -1.46 9.33
N VAL A 102 19.12 -1.98 9.74
CA VAL A 102 20.12 -2.62 8.88
C VAL A 102 19.98 -4.13 9.07
N ASP A 103 19.64 -4.83 8.00
CA ASP A 103 19.73 -6.28 7.89
C ASP A 103 21.15 -6.64 7.48
N HIS A 104 21.89 -7.29 8.36
CA HIS A 104 23.27 -7.71 8.09
C HIS A 104 23.36 -8.92 7.16
N GLY A 105 22.21 -9.46 6.73
CA GLY A 105 22.15 -10.68 5.95
C GLY A 105 22.47 -11.90 6.80
N SER A 106 22.56 -13.06 6.15
CA SER A 106 22.99 -14.29 6.80
C SER A 106 24.05 -14.97 5.96
N LYS A 107 25.22 -15.23 6.57
CA LYS A 107 26.15 -16.26 6.12
C LYS A 107 25.73 -17.55 6.80
N TRP A 108 25.07 -18.45 6.07
CA TRP A 108 24.87 -19.80 6.56
C TRP A 108 26.21 -20.54 6.41
N MET A 109 26.86 -20.89 7.54
CA MET A 109 28.02 -21.78 7.51
C MET A 109 27.58 -23.21 7.18
N GLU A 110 28.38 -23.89 6.36
CA GLU A 110 28.19 -25.26 5.88
C GLU A 110 27.79 -26.24 6.99
N ASN A 111 26.71 -26.99 6.75
CA ASN A 111 26.59 -28.33 7.32
C ASN A 111 27.27 -29.33 6.37
N GLN A 112 27.92 -30.35 6.92
CA GLN A 112 28.69 -31.39 6.21
C GLN A 112 27.90 -32.23 5.18
N ASP A 113 26.62 -31.95 4.96
CA ASP A 113 25.70 -32.75 4.12
C ASP A 113 25.39 -32.15 2.73
N GLY A 114 26.19 -31.19 2.24
CA GLY A 114 26.17 -30.82 0.82
C GLY A 114 24.93 -30.06 0.32
N GLY A 115 24.24 -29.33 1.20
CA GLY A 115 23.13 -28.43 0.82
C GLY A 115 23.63 -27.08 0.27
N VAL A 116 22.97 -26.61 -0.80
CA VAL A 116 23.31 -25.42 -1.61
C VAL A 116 23.58 -24.15 -0.77
N SER A 117 24.72 -23.51 -1.05
CA SER A 117 25.16 -22.23 -0.49
C SER A 117 24.36 -21.05 -1.07
N GLY A 118 23.70 -20.27 -0.21
CA GLY A 118 23.12 -18.97 -0.57
C GLY A 118 23.55 -17.88 0.41
N GLU A 119 24.22 -16.85 -0.09
CA GLU A 119 24.55 -15.64 0.69
C GLU A 119 23.39 -14.65 0.55
N ARG A 120 22.72 -14.31 1.66
CA ARG A 120 21.79 -13.17 1.65
C ARG A 120 22.61 -11.90 1.81
N ASN A 121 22.74 -11.14 0.72
CA ASN A 121 23.28 -9.79 0.77
C ASN A 121 22.45 -8.93 1.75
N GLY A 122 23.14 -8.13 2.56
CA GLY A 122 22.48 -7.24 3.52
C GLY A 122 21.64 -6.14 2.86
N ALA A 123 20.80 -5.50 3.65
CA ALA A 123 19.87 -4.46 3.20
C ALA A 123 19.66 -3.38 4.26
N ILE A 124 19.31 -2.18 3.81
CA ILE A 124 18.80 -1.10 4.68
C ILE A 124 17.28 -1.11 4.56
N ILE A 125 16.59 -1.46 5.64
CA ILE A 125 15.13 -1.51 5.70
C ILE A 125 14.59 -0.17 6.21
N VAL A 126 13.61 0.40 5.50
CA VAL A 126 12.87 1.60 5.90
C VAL A 126 11.40 1.24 5.98
N ALA A 127 10.86 1.15 7.20
CA ALA A 127 9.49 0.72 7.42
C ALA A 127 8.61 1.90 7.82
N PHE A 128 7.54 2.11 7.04
CA PHE A 128 6.55 3.16 7.24
C PHE A 128 5.27 2.57 7.80
N ARG A 129 4.84 3.11 8.94
CA ARG A 129 3.62 2.69 9.63
C ARG A 129 2.39 3.36 9.01
N GLY A 130 1.28 2.64 8.96
CA GLY A 130 -0.04 3.23 8.73
C GLY A 130 -0.69 3.80 10.00
N THR A 131 -1.84 4.45 9.83
CA THR A 131 -2.65 4.97 10.93
C THR A 131 -3.25 3.85 11.77
N TYR A 132 -3.46 4.06 13.08
CA TYR A 132 -4.12 3.07 13.95
C TYR A 132 -5.63 2.93 13.67
N SER A 133 -6.28 4.02 13.22
CA SER A 133 -7.70 4.03 12.88
C SER A 133 -7.88 4.01 11.37
N ILE A 134 -7.93 2.81 10.79
CA ILE A 134 -8.13 2.60 9.35
C ILE A 134 -9.52 3.11 8.92
N ALA A 135 -10.53 2.99 9.79
CA ALA A 135 -11.86 3.54 9.52
C ALA A 135 -11.83 5.07 9.41
N ASN A 136 -11.11 5.77 10.30
CA ASN A 136 -10.89 7.21 10.15
C ASN A 136 -10.01 7.49 8.94
N THR A 137 -9.05 6.62 8.63
CA THR A 137 -8.18 6.79 7.46
C THR A 137 -9.00 6.87 6.18
N VAL A 138 -10.03 6.04 5.98
CA VAL A 138 -10.90 6.14 4.80
C VAL A 138 -11.68 7.46 4.72
N VAL A 139 -12.04 8.04 5.86
CA VAL A 139 -12.67 9.36 5.95
C VAL A 139 -11.64 10.49 5.74
N ASP A 140 -10.43 10.32 6.29
CA ASP A 140 -9.30 11.24 6.27
C ASP A 140 -8.49 11.18 4.96
N LEU A 141 -8.73 10.18 4.10
CA LEU A 141 -8.40 10.18 2.68
C LEU A 141 -9.17 11.27 1.90
N GLY A 142 -9.89 12.15 2.62
CA GLY A 142 -9.69 13.60 2.55
C GLY A 142 -9.18 14.07 1.20
N THR A 143 -10.07 14.08 0.23
CA THR A 143 -9.83 14.02 -1.22
C THR A 143 -9.01 15.15 -1.83
N ILE A 144 -8.52 16.08 -1.00
CA ILE A 144 -7.86 17.33 -1.36
C ILE A 144 -6.58 17.00 -2.16
N PRO A 145 -6.63 17.15 -3.49
CA PRO A 145 -5.45 16.96 -4.31
C PRO A 145 -4.58 18.21 -4.19
N GLN A 146 -3.27 18.01 -4.12
CA GLN A 146 -2.25 19.06 -4.15
C GLN A 146 -1.35 18.82 -5.36
N GLU A 147 -0.89 19.90 -6.01
CA GLU A 147 0.14 19.80 -7.05
C GLU A 147 1.36 19.04 -6.52
N TYR A 148 1.78 18.01 -7.26
CA TYR A 148 3.00 17.26 -6.96
C TYR A 148 4.20 17.98 -7.59
N VAL A 149 5.04 18.54 -6.73
CA VAL A 149 6.33 19.12 -7.13
C VAL A 149 7.42 18.16 -6.69
N PRO A 150 8.21 17.58 -7.63
CA PRO A 150 9.37 16.77 -7.31
C PRO A 150 10.29 17.48 -6.32
N TYR A 151 10.83 16.72 -5.36
CA TYR A 151 11.62 17.29 -4.29
C TYR A 151 12.98 17.80 -4.81
N PRO A 152 13.43 19.00 -4.41
CA PRO A 152 14.80 19.41 -4.67
C PRO A 152 15.74 18.45 -3.94
N ALA A 153 16.89 18.15 -4.54
CA ALA A 153 17.95 17.45 -3.83
C ALA A 153 18.32 18.27 -2.58
N PRO A 154 18.55 17.65 -1.41
CA PRO A 154 18.80 18.39 -0.18
C PRO A 154 20.06 19.27 -0.14
N ASP A 155 20.82 19.40 -1.24
CA ASP A 155 22.12 20.09 -1.27
C ASP A 155 22.37 20.91 -2.58
N ASP A 156 21.36 21.16 -3.43
CA ASP A 156 21.60 21.84 -4.72
C ASP A 156 21.46 23.37 -4.63
N ASP A 157 22.60 24.04 -4.43
CA ASP A 157 22.86 25.39 -4.95
C ASP A 157 23.14 25.29 -6.47
N ASP A 158 22.22 25.79 -7.29
CA ASP A 158 22.42 26.33 -8.65
C ASP A 158 23.41 25.62 -9.60
N SER A 159 23.05 24.47 -10.19
CA SER A 159 23.64 24.12 -11.51
C SER A 159 22.88 23.18 -12.45
N ASP A 160 21.82 22.48 -12.06
CA ASP A 160 21.19 21.49 -12.96
C ASP A 160 19.74 21.82 -13.40
N PHE A 161 19.60 22.92 -14.14
CA PHE A 161 18.29 23.36 -14.66
C PHE A 161 17.75 22.42 -15.76
N LEU A 162 18.61 21.62 -16.42
CA LEU A 162 18.24 20.78 -17.57
C LEU A 162 17.84 19.36 -17.15
N GLU A 163 18.51 18.76 -16.16
CA GLU A 163 18.16 17.45 -15.64
C GLU A 163 16.89 17.51 -14.76
N ASN A 164 16.64 18.66 -14.12
CA ASN A 164 15.38 18.95 -13.43
C ASN A 164 14.15 18.98 -14.36
N TYR A 165 14.31 19.30 -15.65
CA TYR A 165 13.20 19.24 -16.62
C TYR A 165 12.85 17.78 -16.99
N ARG A 166 13.82 16.86 -16.99
CA ARG A 166 13.59 15.42 -17.25
C ARG A 166 12.90 14.70 -16.08
N ARG A 167 13.01 15.24 -14.87
CA ARG A 167 12.38 14.73 -13.64
C ARG A 167 11.10 15.47 -13.27
N LYS A 168 10.54 16.25 -14.19
CA LYS A 168 9.31 17.00 -13.94
C LYS A 168 8.09 16.11 -14.17
N CYS A 169 7.17 16.15 -13.22
CA CYS A 169 5.88 15.49 -13.31
C CYS A 169 4.84 16.53 -13.74
N ASP A 170 4.52 16.59 -15.03
CA ASP A 170 3.58 17.59 -15.54
C ASP A 170 2.13 17.23 -15.22
N ASN A 171 1.37 18.20 -14.71
CA ASN A 171 -0.03 18.06 -14.28
C ASN A 171 -0.26 16.95 -13.24
N CYS A 172 0.78 16.62 -12.46
CA CYS A 172 0.67 15.63 -11.41
C CYS A 172 0.05 16.24 -10.16
N THR A 173 -0.93 15.55 -9.60
CA THR A 173 -1.47 15.85 -8.28
C THR A 173 -1.30 14.65 -7.37
N VAL A 174 -1.09 14.93 -6.09
CA VAL A 174 -0.86 13.97 -5.02
C VAL A 174 -1.82 14.27 -3.89
N HIS A 175 -2.23 13.25 -3.14
CA HIS A 175 -2.99 13.44 -1.92
C HIS A 175 -2.20 14.30 -0.92
N MET A 176 -2.76 15.43 -0.49
CA MET A 176 -2.09 16.40 0.38
C MET A 176 -1.55 15.77 1.67
N GLY A 177 -2.34 14.89 2.30
CA GLY A 177 -1.96 14.23 3.55
C GLY A 177 -0.75 13.30 3.42
N PHE A 178 -0.62 12.59 2.31
CA PHE A 178 0.53 11.70 2.06
C PHE A 178 1.80 12.52 1.82
N LEU A 179 1.68 13.56 1.00
CA LEU A 179 2.77 14.49 0.72
C LEU A 179 3.26 15.18 1.98
N HIS A 180 2.34 15.64 2.83
CA HIS A 180 2.67 16.24 4.12
C HIS A 180 3.38 15.25 5.03
N SER A 181 2.86 14.03 5.16
CA SER A 181 3.47 12.98 6.00
C SER A 181 4.92 12.68 5.59
N TRP A 182 5.20 12.54 4.28
CA TRP A 182 6.56 12.37 3.81
C TRP A 182 7.43 13.61 4.05
N ARG A 183 6.91 14.83 3.79
CA ARG A 183 7.65 16.09 4.06
C ARG A 183 8.06 16.23 5.53
N MET A 184 7.23 15.78 6.46
CA MET A 184 7.56 15.81 7.89
C MET A 184 8.63 14.77 8.26
N ALA A 185 8.65 13.60 7.62
CA ALA A 185 9.63 12.55 7.90
C ALA A 185 10.98 12.76 7.21
N ARG A 186 11.00 13.33 5.99
CA ARG A 186 12.19 13.37 5.14
C ARG A 186 13.39 14.07 5.78
N GLY A 187 13.15 15.11 6.60
CA GLY A 187 14.19 15.85 7.32
C GLY A 187 15.02 14.98 8.27
N THR A 188 14.46 13.88 8.76
CA THR A 188 15.17 12.92 9.63
C THR A 188 15.58 11.66 8.86
N VAL A 189 14.71 11.15 7.97
CA VAL A 189 14.93 9.89 7.25
C VAL A 189 16.05 10.02 6.20
N VAL A 190 16.05 11.08 5.38
CA VAL A 190 17.01 11.20 4.27
C VAL A 190 18.46 11.34 4.76
N PRO A 191 18.78 12.16 5.78
CA PRO A 191 20.14 12.22 6.33
C PRO A 191 20.65 10.88 6.86
N GLU A 192 19.82 10.13 7.58
CA GLU A 192 20.21 8.81 8.10
C GLU A 192 20.45 7.81 6.97
N LEU A 193 19.61 7.82 5.93
CA LEU A 193 19.82 6.97 4.75
C LEU A 193 21.11 7.33 4.01
N LYS A 194 21.44 8.62 3.87
CA LYS A 194 22.72 9.07 3.30
C LYS A 194 23.90 8.53 4.14
N ALA A 195 23.80 8.57 5.47
CA ALA A 195 24.84 8.05 6.37
C ALA A 195 24.99 6.52 6.26
N LEU A 196 23.89 5.79 6.27
CA LEU A 196 23.89 4.32 6.14
C LEU A 196 24.39 3.87 4.77
N ARG A 197 24.02 4.58 3.69
CA ARG A 197 24.50 4.26 2.33
C ARG A 197 26.01 4.47 2.19
N LYS A 198 26.59 5.47 2.85
CA LYS A 198 28.06 5.63 2.94
C LYS A 198 28.71 4.46 3.68
N LYS A 199 28.06 3.95 4.72
CA LYS A 199 28.56 2.83 5.53
C LYS A 199 28.40 1.47 4.84
N TYR A 200 27.32 1.27 4.09
CA TYR A 200 26.97 0.03 3.41
C TYR A 200 26.68 0.28 1.92
N PRO A 201 27.70 0.61 1.11
CA PRO A 201 27.51 1.04 -0.29
C PRO A 201 26.93 -0.04 -1.21
N SER A 202 27.10 -1.31 -0.86
CA SER A 202 26.56 -2.45 -1.62
C SER A 202 25.14 -2.84 -1.21
N TYR A 203 24.61 -2.31 -0.11
CA TYR A 203 23.31 -2.71 0.40
C TYR A 203 22.21 -2.06 -0.44
N LYS A 204 21.21 -2.87 -0.80
CA LYS A 204 19.95 -2.33 -1.33
C LYS A 204 19.18 -1.60 -0.24
N ILE A 205 18.42 -0.59 -0.61
CA ILE A 205 17.46 0.06 0.29
C ILE A 205 16.09 -0.55 0.02
N GLN A 206 15.50 -1.15 1.06
CA GLN A 206 14.20 -1.78 0.99
C GLN A 206 13.18 -0.94 1.76
N LEU A 207 12.31 -0.27 1.03
CA LEU A 207 11.21 0.51 1.58
C LEU A 207 9.99 -0.42 1.73
N VAL A 208 9.40 -0.43 2.91
CA VAL A 208 8.20 -1.20 3.20
C VAL A 208 7.15 -0.34 3.88
N GLY A 209 5.90 -0.43 3.45
CA GLY A 209 4.82 0.38 4.02
C GLY A 209 3.48 -0.33 4.00
N HIS A 210 2.64 -0.10 5.01
CA HIS A 210 1.29 -0.65 5.08
C HIS A 210 0.27 0.48 5.20
N SER A 211 -0.90 0.34 4.55
CA SER A 211 -1.96 1.34 4.56
C SER A 211 -1.44 2.71 4.09
N LEU A 212 -1.75 3.80 4.80
CA LEU A 212 -1.16 5.13 4.58
C LEU A 212 0.38 5.11 4.52
N GLY A 213 1.03 4.24 5.29
CA GLY A 213 2.48 4.05 5.24
C GLY A 213 2.98 3.57 3.88
N GLY A 214 2.16 2.84 3.11
CA GLY A 214 2.43 2.47 1.72
C GLY A 214 2.55 3.70 0.83
N ALA A 215 1.60 4.64 0.91
CA ALA A 215 1.65 5.87 0.13
C ALA A 215 2.86 6.75 0.50
N VAL A 216 3.24 6.79 1.79
CA VAL A 216 4.46 7.49 2.23
C VAL A 216 5.71 6.80 1.69
N ALA A 217 5.76 5.46 1.69
CA ALA A 217 6.85 4.70 1.10
C ALA A 217 6.98 4.95 -0.42
N CYS A 218 5.87 5.07 -1.14
CA CYS A 218 5.82 5.46 -2.56
C CYS A 218 6.52 6.80 -2.81
N LEU A 219 6.10 7.83 -2.07
CA LEU A 219 6.64 9.20 -2.21
C LEU A 219 8.12 9.27 -1.78
N ALA A 220 8.50 8.55 -0.73
CA ALA A 220 9.89 8.43 -0.33
C ALA A 220 10.73 7.77 -1.44
N ALA A 221 10.25 6.67 -2.02
CA ALA A 221 10.96 5.97 -3.08
C ALA A 221 11.12 6.82 -4.35
N LEU A 222 10.11 7.61 -4.72
CA LEU A 222 10.22 8.58 -5.81
C LEU A 222 11.32 9.61 -5.56
N GLU A 223 11.40 10.19 -4.36
CA GLU A 223 12.47 11.13 -4.00
C GLU A 223 13.85 10.47 -4.06
N LEU A 224 14.00 9.29 -3.46
CA LEU A 224 15.27 8.58 -3.45
C LEU A 224 15.73 8.23 -4.87
N LYS A 225 14.80 7.78 -5.73
CA LYS A 225 15.12 7.38 -7.09
C LYS A 225 15.40 8.58 -8.00
N LEU A 226 14.50 9.56 -8.01
CA LEU A 226 14.50 10.62 -9.00
C LEU A 226 15.35 11.81 -8.54
N SER A 227 15.19 12.26 -7.29
CA SER A 227 15.94 13.41 -6.77
C SER A 227 17.35 13.05 -6.32
N LEU A 228 17.55 11.86 -5.73
CA LEU A 228 18.89 11.43 -5.26
C LEU A 228 19.62 10.48 -6.21
N GLY A 229 18.98 10.04 -7.31
CA GLY A 229 19.59 9.15 -8.29
C GLY A 229 19.91 7.75 -7.76
N TRP A 230 19.14 7.25 -6.79
CA TRP A 230 19.38 5.93 -6.20
C TRP A 230 18.58 4.84 -6.92
N ASP A 231 19.26 3.95 -7.64
CA ASP A 231 18.59 2.89 -8.39
C ASP A 231 18.46 1.55 -7.67
N ASN A 232 19.32 1.27 -6.67
CA ASN A 232 19.28 0.02 -5.89
C ASN A 232 18.21 0.08 -4.77
N LEU A 233 16.96 0.24 -5.19
CA LEU A 233 15.79 0.34 -4.32
C LEU A 233 14.85 -0.85 -4.57
N VAL A 234 14.25 -1.37 -3.50
CA VAL A 234 13.11 -2.30 -3.57
C VAL A 234 12.00 -1.72 -2.71
N VAL A 235 10.80 -1.55 -3.28
CA VAL A 235 9.64 -1.00 -2.60
C VAL A 235 8.58 -2.09 -2.55
N THR A 236 8.10 -2.41 -1.35
CA THR A 236 6.98 -3.32 -1.15
C THR A 236 5.95 -2.66 -0.26
N THR A 237 4.75 -2.44 -0.78
CA THR A 237 3.66 -1.84 -0.02
C THR A 237 2.52 -2.83 0.15
N PHE A 238 1.77 -2.72 1.24
CA PHE A 238 0.64 -3.58 1.58
C PHE A 238 -0.59 -2.70 1.79
N GLY A 239 -1.64 -2.88 1.00
CA GLY A 239 -2.84 -2.06 1.12
C GLY A 239 -2.58 -0.58 0.82
N GLU A 240 -1.68 -0.29 -0.13
CA GLU A 240 -1.35 1.08 -0.51
C GLU A 240 -2.56 1.74 -1.20
N PRO A 241 -3.06 2.89 -0.70
CA PRO A 241 -4.09 3.67 -1.36
C PRO A 241 -3.56 4.37 -2.62
N ARG A 242 -4.45 4.76 -3.53
CA ARG A 242 -4.11 5.59 -4.69
C ARG A 242 -3.45 6.89 -4.25
N VAL A 243 -2.21 7.11 -4.69
CA VAL A 243 -1.36 8.20 -4.18
C VAL A 243 -1.71 9.56 -4.78
N GLY A 244 -2.18 9.57 -6.03
CA GLY A 244 -2.49 10.79 -6.77
C GLY A 244 -3.27 10.54 -8.04
N ASN A 245 -3.25 11.51 -8.95
CA ASN A 245 -3.94 11.39 -10.23
C ASN A 245 -3.23 10.47 -11.22
N TYR A 246 -3.88 10.24 -12.36
CA TYR A 246 -3.34 9.47 -13.48
C TYR A 246 -1.93 9.92 -13.91
N GLN A 247 -1.67 11.24 -13.95
CA GLN A 247 -0.36 11.76 -14.33
C GLN A 247 0.72 11.35 -13.32
N LEU A 248 0.42 11.38 -12.02
CA LEU A 248 1.35 10.90 -10.99
C LEU A 248 1.51 9.37 -11.05
N ALA A 249 0.43 8.61 -11.26
CA ALA A 249 0.48 7.16 -11.39
C ALA A 249 1.42 6.75 -12.53
N HIS A 250 1.18 7.27 -13.73
CA HIS A 250 2.03 7.02 -14.89
C HIS A 250 3.48 7.52 -14.70
N TYR A 251 3.69 8.57 -13.89
CA TYR A 251 5.04 9.02 -13.53
C TYR A 251 5.76 8.00 -12.62
N ILE A 252 5.04 7.39 -11.68
CA ILE A 252 5.54 6.26 -10.86
C ILE A 252 5.86 5.06 -11.76
N ASP A 253 4.96 4.71 -12.68
CA ASP A 253 5.14 3.56 -13.58
C ASP A 253 6.38 3.72 -14.46
N LYS A 254 6.60 4.93 -15.00
CA LYS A 254 7.85 5.25 -15.72
C LYS A 254 9.08 5.19 -14.84
N ALA A 255 9.01 5.73 -13.63
CA ALA A 255 10.14 5.72 -12.71
C ALA A 255 10.57 4.29 -12.36
N PHE A 256 9.62 3.37 -12.15
CA PHE A 256 9.88 2.00 -11.71
C PHE A 256 9.69 0.92 -12.80
N GLN A 257 9.44 1.33 -14.05
CA GLN A 257 9.28 0.45 -15.22
C GLN A 257 8.13 -0.57 -15.05
N LEU A 258 6.95 -0.09 -14.66
CA LEU A 258 5.82 -0.95 -14.29
C LEU A 258 4.89 -1.31 -15.46
N ASP A 259 5.00 -0.62 -16.59
CA ASP A 259 4.19 -0.82 -17.82
C ASP A 259 4.40 -2.18 -18.52
N GLY A 260 5.41 -2.94 -18.11
CA GLY A 260 5.76 -4.22 -18.73
C GLY A 260 4.76 -5.35 -18.45
N THR A 261 4.59 -6.25 -19.43
CA THR A 261 3.74 -7.46 -19.33
C THR A 261 4.53 -8.74 -19.01
N THR A 262 5.85 -8.65 -18.90
CA THR A 262 6.75 -9.79 -18.65
C THR A 262 7.61 -9.54 -17.41
N ASN A 263 8.16 -10.61 -16.83
CA ASN A 263 9.03 -10.55 -15.64
C ASN A 263 8.42 -9.79 -14.45
N LEU A 264 7.10 -9.92 -14.26
CA LEU A 264 6.33 -9.18 -13.27
C LEU A 264 6.87 -9.40 -11.83
N GLU A 265 7.35 -10.61 -11.53
CA GLU A 265 7.94 -10.96 -10.22
C GLU A 265 9.25 -10.22 -9.90
N HIS A 266 9.97 -9.77 -10.93
CA HIS A 266 11.27 -9.10 -10.78
C HIS A 266 11.15 -7.58 -10.63
N ARG A 267 9.93 -7.03 -10.62
CA ARG A 267 9.70 -5.60 -10.39
C ARG A 267 10.30 -5.16 -9.05
N THR A 268 10.93 -4.00 -9.07
CA THR A 268 11.49 -3.35 -7.88
C THR A 268 10.45 -2.57 -7.09
N TYR A 269 9.29 -2.28 -7.67
CA TYR A 269 8.12 -1.74 -6.95
C TYR A 269 7.01 -2.79 -6.96
N ARG A 270 6.52 -3.15 -5.78
CA ARG A 270 5.54 -4.21 -5.56
C ARG A 270 4.42 -3.69 -4.67
N ARG A 271 3.22 -3.56 -5.24
CA ARG A 271 2.02 -3.09 -4.54
C ARG A 271 1.14 -4.29 -4.19
N VAL A 272 1.26 -4.79 -2.97
CA VAL A 272 0.50 -5.96 -2.51
C VAL A 272 -0.91 -5.53 -2.13
N THR A 273 -1.91 -6.14 -2.76
CA THR A 273 -3.34 -5.91 -2.52
C THR A 273 -4.01 -7.21 -2.05
N HIS A 274 -5.12 -7.10 -1.33
CA HIS A 274 -5.85 -8.24 -0.78
C HIS A 274 -7.33 -8.19 -1.17
N ASN A 275 -7.94 -9.35 -1.38
CA ASN A 275 -9.36 -9.48 -1.67
C ASN A 275 -10.21 -8.78 -0.59
N ASN A 276 -11.20 -7.99 -1.00
CA ASN A 276 -12.06 -7.18 -0.11
C ASN A 276 -11.36 -6.09 0.70
N ASP A 277 -10.08 -5.79 0.46
CA ASP A 277 -9.47 -4.58 1.02
C ASP A 277 -9.93 -3.35 0.20
N PRO A 278 -10.68 -2.41 0.80
CA PRO A 278 -11.15 -1.22 0.08
C PRO A 278 -10.07 -0.14 -0.07
N VAL A 279 -8.98 -0.17 0.71
CA VAL A 279 -8.02 0.94 0.76
C VAL A 279 -7.25 1.13 -0.54
N PRO A 280 -6.80 0.07 -1.25
CA PRO A 280 -6.19 0.22 -2.58
C PRO A 280 -7.09 0.86 -3.64
N LEU A 281 -8.40 0.86 -3.40
CA LEU A 281 -9.40 1.47 -4.28
C LEU A 281 -9.75 2.90 -3.87
N LEU A 282 -9.05 3.45 -2.88
CA LEU A 282 -9.25 4.79 -2.35
C LEU A 282 -8.00 5.65 -2.47
N PRO A 283 -8.12 6.97 -2.66
CA PRO A 283 -9.36 7.70 -2.95
C PRO A 283 -9.98 7.26 -4.31
N LEU A 284 -11.23 7.60 -4.57
CA LEU A 284 -11.97 7.09 -5.74
C LEU A 284 -11.45 7.67 -7.07
N GLU A 285 -11.57 6.91 -8.17
CA GLU A 285 -11.23 7.43 -9.51
C GLU A 285 -12.13 8.59 -9.94
N GLU A 286 -13.38 8.59 -9.48
CA GLU A 286 -14.35 9.68 -9.67
C GLU A 286 -13.86 11.02 -9.09
N TRP A 287 -12.92 10.97 -8.14
CA TRP A 287 -12.28 12.13 -7.55
C TRP A 287 -10.96 12.51 -8.23
N GLY A 288 -10.63 11.85 -9.34
CA GLY A 288 -9.45 12.12 -10.15
C GLY A 288 -8.19 11.37 -9.70
N TYR A 289 -8.32 10.37 -8.83
CA TYR A 289 -7.21 9.50 -8.41
C TYR A 289 -7.07 8.28 -9.33
N SER A 290 -5.88 7.71 -9.42
CA SER A 290 -5.63 6.54 -10.26
C SER A 290 -4.64 5.61 -9.56
N PRO A 291 -4.82 4.28 -9.66
CA PRO A 291 -3.79 3.35 -9.21
C PRO A 291 -2.59 3.43 -10.15
N HIS A 292 -1.41 3.09 -9.66
CA HIS A 292 -0.25 2.81 -10.50
C HIS A 292 -0.04 1.28 -10.55
N GLY A 293 0.80 0.82 -11.47
CA GLY A 293 1.10 -0.58 -11.72
C GLY A 293 1.91 -1.26 -10.62
N GLY A 294 2.36 -2.49 -10.90
CA GLY A 294 3.15 -3.28 -9.96
C GLY A 294 2.33 -4.06 -8.93
N GLU A 295 1.03 -4.25 -9.18
CA GLU A 295 0.14 -4.96 -8.27
C GLU A 295 0.50 -6.46 -8.16
N ILE A 296 0.50 -6.95 -6.91
CA ILE A 296 0.55 -8.37 -6.56
C ILE A 296 -0.67 -8.66 -5.69
N TYR A 297 -1.59 -9.46 -6.20
CA TYR A 297 -2.91 -9.63 -5.60
C TYR A 297 -3.02 -10.95 -4.85
N ILE A 298 -3.51 -10.87 -3.60
CA ILE A 298 -3.88 -12.01 -2.77
C ILE A 298 -5.38 -12.27 -2.95
N SER A 299 -5.73 -13.35 -3.64
CA SER A 299 -7.13 -13.67 -3.98
C SER A 299 -7.89 -14.34 -2.83
N LYS A 300 -7.18 -15.07 -1.95
CA LYS A 300 -7.78 -15.73 -0.80
C LYS A 300 -8.19 -14.73 0.27
N GLN A 301 -9.41 -14.89 0.79
CA GLN A 301 -9.98 -13.99 1.81
C GLN A 301 -9.52 -14.28 3.23
N GLU A 302 -9.08 -15.51 3.49
CA GLU A 302 -8.67 -15.99 4.80
C GLU A 302 -7.15 -16.10 4.94
N LEU A 303 -6.66 -15.80 6.14
CA LEU A 303 -5.28 -16.08 6.52
C LEU A 303 -5.11 -17.59 6.81
N GLN A 304 -3.97 -18.21 6.46
CA GLN A 304 -2.85 -17.65 5.69
C GLN A 304 -3.01 -18.00 4.19
N PRO A 305 -2.63 -17.10 3.25
CA PRO A 305 -2.53 -17.43 1.84
C PRO A 305 -1.37 -18.38 1.58
N THR A 306 -1.45 -19.11 0.47
CA THR A 306 -0.40 -19.94 -0.12
C THR A 306 0.10 -19.32 -1.43
N GLU A 307 1.14 -19.87 -2.03
CA GLU A 307 1.69 -19.39 -3.31
C GLU A 307 0.66 -19.38 -4.45
N GLU A 308 -0.29 -20.31 -4.42
CA GLU A 308 -1.37 -20.44 -5.42
C GLU A 308 -2.44 -19.34 -5.28
N ASP A 309 -2.55 -18.74 -4.09
CA ASP A 309 -3.50 -17.68 -3.79
C ASP A 309 -2.99 -16.28 -4.19
N ILE A 310 -1.79 -16.20 -4.77
CA ILE A 310 -1.12 -14.94 -5.08
C ILE A 310 -0.72 -14.90 -6.54
N ARG A 311 -1.01 -13.78 -7.19
CA ARG A 311 -0.67 -13.54 -8.59
C ARG A 311 -0.11 -12.14 -8.82
N SER A 312 0.75 -12.01 -9.83
CA SER A 312 1.19 -10.69 -10.32
C SER A 312 0.22 -10.17 -11.36
N CYS A 313 -0.14 -8.88 -11.27
CA CYS A 313 -1.14 -8.24 -12.12
C CYS A 313 -0.48 -7.38 -13.21
N VAL A 314 -1.19 -7.23 -14.33
CA VAL A 314 -0.71 -6.50 -15.51
C VAL A 314 -1.31 -5.10 -15.58
N GLY A 315 -0.45 -4.09 -15.76
CA GLY A 315 -0.85 -2.68 -15.81
C GLY A 315 -1.35 -2.17 -14.47
N ASP A 316 -2.14 -1.10 -14.54
CA ASP A 316 -2.54 -0.31 -13.36
C ASP A 316 -3.88 -0.77 -12.78
N SER A 317 -4.73 -1.37 -13.62
CA SER A 317 -6.11 -1.80 -13.30
C SER A 317 -6.45 -3.14 -13.97
N ASP A 318 -5.85 -4.22 -13.48
CA ASP A 318 -6.13 -5.57 -13.97
C ASP A 318 -7.49 -6.09 -13.43
N PRO A 319 -8.48 -6.40 -14.29
CA PRO A 319 -9.79 -6.87 -13.86
C PRO A 319 -9.77 -8.21 -13.13
N GLU A 320 -8.69 -8.99 -13.25
CA GLU A 320 -8.49 -10.25 -12.53
C GLU A 320 -7.91 -10.05 -11.12
N CYS A 321 -7.64 -8.80 -10.74
CA CYS A 321 -7.05 -8.40 -9.46
C CYS A 321 -7.98 -7.45 -8.67
N SER A 322 -7.44 -6.47 -7.93
CA SER A 322 -8.26 -5.59 -7.09
C SER A 322 -9.24 -4.73 -7.89
N ALA A 323 -8.92 -4.37 -9.14
CA ALA A 323 -9.81 -3.59 -9.99
C ALA A 323 -11.12 -4.34 -10.34
N GLY A 324 -11.10 -5.67 -10.41
CA GLY A 324 -12.30 -6.47 -10.64
C GLY A 324 -13.31 -6.41 -9.48
N ALA A 325 -12.82 -6.24 -8.26
CA ALA A 325 -13.64 -6.14 -7.05
C ALA A 325 -14.21 -4.72 -6.83
N GLU A 326 -13.80 -3.76 -7.66
CA GLU A 326 -14.04 -2.33 -7.42
C GLU A 326 -15.53 -1.98 -7.39
N THR A 327 -16.33 -2.48 -8.33
CA THR A 327 -17.76 -2.10 -8.44
C THR A 327 -18.59 -2.39 -7.18
N SER A 328 -18.42 -3.56 -6.54
CA SER A 328 -19.14 -3.91 -5.32
C SER A 328 -18.64 -3.12 -4.11
N LEU A 329 -17.32 -2.94 -3.99
CA LEU A 329 -16.69 -2.25 -2.87
C LEU A 329 -16.94 -0.74 -2.93
N LEU A 330 -16.99 -0.16 -4.13
CA LEU A 330 -17.30 1.25 -4.36
C LEU A 330 -18.70 1.60 -3.86
N GLU A 331 -19.71 0.76 -4.09
CA GLU A 331 -21.07 1.03 -3.61
C GLU A 331 -21.12 1.06 -2.07
N ASP A 332 -20.43 0.12 -1.42
CA ASP A 332 -20.31 0.09 0.05
C ASP A 332 -19.51 1.31 0.58
N MET A 333 -18.45 1.72 -0.13
CA MET A 333 -17.64 2.88 0.23
C MET A 333 -18.35 4.21 0.01
N ARG A 334 -19.07 4.39 -1.10
CA ARG A 334 -19.88 5.59 -1.34
C ARG A 334 -20.89 5.78 -0.21
N ARG A 335 -21.55 4.71 0.23
CA ARG A 335 -22.46 4.76 1.38
C ARG A 335 -21.73 5.23 2.64
N LEU A 336 -20.59 4.60 2.96
CA LEU A 336 -19.81 4.95 4.15
C LEU A 336 -19.33 6.42 4.15
N LEU A 337 -18.83 6.90 3.02
CA LEU A 337 -18.36 8.28 2.85
C LEU A 337 -19.52 9.28 2.93
N HIS A 338 -20.68 8.97 2.34
CA HIS A 338 -21.89 9.77 2.50
C HIS A 338 -22.31 9.86 3.98
N PHE A 339 -22.30 8.75 4.72
CA PHE A 339 -22.60 8.77 6.15
C PHE A 339 -21.59 9.60 6.95
N ALA A 340 -20.29 9.44 6.71
CA ALA A 340 -19.25 10.20 7.41
C ALA A 340 -19.35 11.71 7.18
N SER A 341 -19.75 12.12 5.97
CA SER A 341 -19.96 13.54 5.63
C SER A 341 -21.22 14.16 6.25
N ALA A 342 -22.14 13.36 6.79
CA ALA A 342 -23.45 13.80 7.25
C ALA A 342 -23.59 13.97 8.78
N SER A 343 -22.59 13.60 9.60
CA SER A 343 -22.79 13.41 11.05
C SER A 343 -22.02 14.41 11.94
N PRO A 344 -22.73 15.26 12.73
CA PRO A 344 -22.11 16.07 13.79
C PRO A 344 -22.57 15.71 15.22
N SER A 345 -23.33 14.64 15.50
CA SER A 345 -23.92 14.47 16.84
C SER A 345 -24.05 13.04 17.41
N ILE A 346 -24.13 12.96 18.75
CA ILE A 346 -24.12 11.74 19.58
C ILE A 346 -25.34 10.82 19.36
N GLU A 347 -26.48 11.33 18.89
CA GLU A 347 -27.66 10.50 18.58
C GLU A 347 -27.41 9.51 17.42
N GLU A 348 -26.44 9.79 16.54
CA GLU A 348 -26.12 8.94 15.38
C GLU A 348 -25.11 7.81 15.67
N TYR A 349 -24.41 7.84 16.81
CA TYR A 349 -23.62 6.69 17.27
C TYR A 349 -24.51 5.47 17.56
N ILE A 350 -25.77 5.74 17.94
CA ILE A 350 -26.81 4.72 18.12
C ILE A 350 -27.31 4.24 16.74
N VAL A 351 -27.39 5.11 15.73
CA VAL A 351 -27.78 4.74 14.36
C VAL A 351 -26.71 3.89 13.67
N ALA A 352 -25.42 4.17 13.90
CA ALA A 352 -24.32 3.30 13.47
C ALA A 352 -24.42 1.88 14.07
N ARG A 353 -25.08 1.71 15.22
CA ARG A 353 -25.42 0.41 15.82
C ARG A 353 -26.75 -0.19 15.33
N THR A 354 -27.60 0.58 14.67
CA THR A 354 -28.86 0.09 14.06
C THR A 354 -28.77 -0.13 12.54
N LEU A 355 -27.62 0.15 11.92
CA LEU A 355 -27.31 -0.32 10.56
C LEU A 355 -27.51 -1.84 10.50
N PRO A 356 -28.24 -2.36 9.51
CA PRO A 356 -28.56 -3.78 9.46
C PRO A 356 -27.28 -4.61 9.49
N THR A 357 -27.28 -5.67 10.31
CA THR A 357 -26.22 -6.69 10.48
C THR A 357 -25.72 -7.33 9.17
N ARG A 358 -26.36 -7.01 8.05
CA ARG A 358 -26.00 -7.43 6.70
C ARG A 358 -24.89 -6.58 6.06
N LEU A 359 -24.65 -5.36 6.54
CA LEU A 359 -23.53 -4.52 6.10
C LEU A 359 -22.27 -4.88 6.89
N LYS A 360 -21.50 -5.80 6.33
CA LYS A 360 -20.23 -6.32 6.86
C LYS A 360 -19.09 -5.28 6.74
N ILE A 361 -19.35 -4.01 7.01
CA ILE A 361 -18.40 -2.89 6.85
C ILE A 361 -17.10 -3.14 7.64
N TRP A 362 -17.20 -3.67 8.86
CA TRP A 362 -16.04 -4.09 9.66
C TRP A 362 -15.19 -5.19 8.99
N GLN A 363 -15.78 -6.03 8.14
CA GLN A 363 -15.06 -7.08 7.42
C GLN A 363 -14.17 -6.52 6.30
N LEU A 364 -14.56 -5.41 5.67
CA LEU A 364 -13.70 -4.70 4.71
C LEU A 364 -12.42 -4.18 5.40
N PHE A 365 -12.56 -3.69 6.63
CA PHE A 365 -11.44 -3.22 7.43
C PHE A 365 -10.60 -4.34 8.04
N PHE A 366 -11.15 -5.56 8.18
CA PHE A 366 -10.36 -6.74 8.53
C PHE A 366 -9.50 -7.19 7.35
N ALA A 367 -10.06 -7.21 6.13
CA ALA A 367 -9.30 -7.53 4.92
C ALA A 367 -8.10 -6.58 4.73
N HIS A 368 -8.28 -5.29 5.03
CA HIS A 368 -7.18 -4.33 5.02
C HIS A 368 -6.02 -4.65 5.97
N ARG A 369 -6.23 -5.51 6.97
CA ARG A 369 -5.18 -5.92 7.90
C ARG A 369 -4.62 -7.31 7.57
N ASP A 370 -5.27 -8.09 6.72
CA ASP A 370 -4.97 -9.49 6.51
C ASP A 370 -3.97 -9.65 5.33
N TYR A 371 -2.68 -9.34 5.56
CA TYR A 371 -1.60 -9.44 4.57
C TYR A 371 -0.56 -10.47 4.98
N PHE A 372 -0.77 -11.75 4.64
CA PHE A 372 -0.05 -12.95 5.14
C PHE A 372 -0.25 -13.22 6.64
N TRP A 373 -0.22 -12.16 7.41
CA TRP A 373 -0.50 -12.09 8.83
C TRP A 373 -1.44 -10.93 9.07
N ARG A 374 -2.14 -10.94 10.20
CA ARG A 374 -2.95 -9.81 10.60
C ARG A 374 -2.05 -8.69 11.13
N LEU A 375 -1.90 -7.65 10.33
CA LEU A 375 -1.05 -6.50 10.59
C LEU A 375 -1.75 -5.47 11.49
N GLY A 376 -0.98 -4.51 11.99
CA GLY A 376 -1.53 -3.27 12.56
C GLY A 376 -1.61 -3.23 14.08
N LEU A 377 -1.07 -4.23 14.77
CA LEU A 377 -1.07 -4.31 16.24
C LEU A 377 0.31 -4.70 16.77
N CYS A 378 0.81 -3.93 17.72
CA CYS A 378 2.01 -4.30 18.47
C CYS A 378 1.64 -5.20 19.65
N VAL A 379 1.57 -6.51 19.43
CA VAL A 379 1.25 -7.52 20.46
C VAL A 379 2.28 -8.66 20.45
N PRO A 380 2.49 -9.35 21.60
CA PRO A 380 3.49 -10.43 21.69
C PRO A 380 3.33 -11.51 20.61
N GLY A 381 4.37 -11.71 19.79
CA GLY A 381 4.36 -12.71 18.71
C GLY A 381 3.56 -12.30 17.45
N GLY A 382 3.08 -11.06 17.38
CA GLY A 382 2.08 -10.63 16.40
C GLY A 382 0.69 -11.16 16.74
N ASP A 383 -0.33 -10.85 15.92
CA ASP A 383 -1.70 -11.30 16.17
C ASP A 383 -1.88 -12.79 15.80
N PRO A 384 -1.89 -13.74 16.77
CA PRO A 384 -1.89 -15.19 16.50
C PRO A 384 -3.31 -15.75 16.45
N ALA A 385 -4.31 -14.98 16.87
CA ALA A 385 -5.68 -15.40 16.97
C ALA A 385 -6.48 -14.59 15.95
N ASN A 386 -7.23 -15.26 15.07
CA ASN A 386 -8.21 -14.64 14.19
C ASN A 386 -9.36 -13.99 15.01
N TRP A 387 -9.06 -12.98 15.83
CA TRP A 387 -10.03 -12.23 16.62
C TRP A 387 -11.11 -11.72 15.67
N GLY A 388 -12.33 -12.23 15.84
CA GLY A 388 -13.50 -11.87 15.04
C GLY A 388 -13.97 -12.87 13.98
N ARG A 389 -13.26 -13.97 13.67
CA ARG A 389 -13.75 -15.04 12.76
C ARG A 389 -13.87 -16.41 13.43
N GLY A 390 -14.40 -16.48 14.65
CA GLY A 390 -14.47 -17.74 15.40
C GLY A 390 -15.45 -17.83 16.56
N TRP A 391 -16.53 -17.04 16.60
CA TRP A 391 -17.63 -17.31 17.55
C TRP A 391 -18.98 -17.34 16.82
N SER A 392 -19.24 -18.48 16.20
CA SER A 392 -20.60 -19.01 16.04
C SER A 392 -20.68 -20.31 16.83
N GLY A 393 -20.41 -20.22 18.14
CA GLY A 393 -20.77 -21.28 19.08
C GLY A 393 -22.27 -21.21 19.31
N GLY A 394 -23.01 -22.08 18.62
CA GLY A 394 -24.40 -22.37 18.94
C GLY A 394 -24.47 -22.86 20.39
N ILE A 395 -25.32 -22.22 21.17
CA ILE A 395 -25.81 -22.81 22.42
C ILE A 395 -26.87 -23.81 21.97
N GLU A 396 -26.48 -25.05 21.74
CA GLU A 396 -27.40 -26.17 21.88
C GLU A 396 -27.73 -26.29 23.36
N SER A 397 -28.93 -25.84 23.71
CA SER A 397 -29.58 -26.24 24.94
C SER A 397 -29.95 -27.72 24.82
N GLU A 398 -29.10 -28.59 25.36
CA GLU A 398 -29.51 -29.95 25.71
C GLU A 398 -29.77 -30.06 27.23
N GLU A 399 -30.85 -30.79 27.49
CA GLU A 399 -31.54 -31.03 28.75
C GLU A 399 -30.65 -31.69 29.81
N LEU A 400 -30.69 -31.16 31.05
CA LEU A 400 -31.10 -31.84 32.29
C LEU A 400 -30.93 -30.93 33.51
#